data_AF-A0A7K3RP61-F1
#
_entry.id   AF-A0A7K3RP61-F1
#
_cell.length_a   1.000
_cell.length_b   1.000
_cell.length_c   1.000
_cell.angle_alpha   90.00
_cell.angle_beta   90.00
_cell.angle_gamma   90.00
#
_symmetry.space_group_name_H-M   'P 1'
#
loop_
_entity.id
_entity.type
_entity.pdbx_description
1 polymer ?
#
loop_
_entity_poly.entity_id
_entity_poly.type
_entity_poly.pdbx_seq_one_letter_code
_entity_poly.pdbx_strand_id
1 'polypeptide(L)'
;MPTPAQPEPPHRPAPDAVSFLAAWAALQTIDEAVRDARDHAGDAASGPPPATERVQALASLQLLREVREQLAGWETGLIETARAAGASWADLAD
;
A
#
# COMPACT_ATOMS: atom_id res chain seq x y z
N MET A 1 -8.59 -48.22 23.50
CA MET A 1 -9.06 -46.86 23.18
C MET A 1 -7.87 -45.98 22.84
N PRO A 2 -7.67 -45.64 21.56
CA PRO A 2 -7.03 -44.38 21.16
C PRO A 2 -8.00 -43.55 20.31
N THR A 3 -8.13 -42.27 20.62
CA THR A 3 -8.85 -41.27 19.81
C THR A 3 -8.08 -41.03 18.51
N PRO A 4 -8.73 -40.97 17.34
CA PRO A 4 -8.04 -40.60 16.10
C PRO A 4 -7.65 -39.12 16.14
N ALA A 5 -6.43 -38.81 15.69
CA ALA A 5 -5.96 -37.46 15.46
C ALA A 5 -6.92 -36.75 14.48
N GLN A 6 -7.48 -35.63 14.93
CA GLN A 6 -8.31 -34.78 14.09
C GLN A 6 -7.42 -34.18 12.99
N PRO A 7 -7.81 -34.26 11.70
CA PRO A 7 -7.11 -33.56 10.65
C PRO A 7 -7.26 -32.05 10.89
N GLU A 8 -6.13 -31.33 10.97
CA GLU A 8 -6.14 -29.87 11.03
C GLU A 8 -6.95 -29.32 9.85
N PRO A 9 -7.87 -28.37 10.07
CA PRO A 9 -8.61 -27.76 8.99
C PRO A 9 -7.62 -27.08 8.03
N PRO A 10 -7.88 -27.11 6.71
CA PRO A 10 -7.06 -26.37 5.76
C PRO A 10 -7.03 -24.90 6.20
N HIS A 11 -5.83 -24.34 6.32
CA HIS A 11 -5.61 -22.92 6.59
C HIS A 11 -6.34 -22.13 5.50
N ARG A 12 -7.57 -21.71 5.81
CA ARG A 12 -8.37 -20.89 4.92
C ARG A 12 -7.70 -19.50 4.94
N PRO A 13 -7.22 -18.98 3.81
CA PRO A 13 -6.64 -17.64 3.79
C PRO A 13 -7.68 -16.66 4.31
N ALA A 14 -7.28 -15.85 5.29
CA ALA A 14 -8.16 -14.86 5.90
C ALA A 14 -8.62 -13.84 4.84
N PRO A 15 -9.89 -13.42 4.87
CA PRO A 15 -10.49 -12.56 3.85
C PRO A 15 -10.04 -11.08 3.88
N ASP A 16 -9.00 -10.71 4.65
CA ASP A 16 -8.44 -9.35 4.70
C ASP A 16 -7.17 -9.18 3.84
N ALA A 17 -6.70 -10.24 3.18
CA ALA A 17 -5.51 -10.17 2.35
C ALA A 17 -5.89 -9.69 0.94
N VAL A 18 -5.70 -8.39 0.65
CA VAL A 18 -5.34 -8.01 -0.72
C VAL A 18 -4.21 -8.95 -1.13
N SER A 19 -4.41 -9.73 -2.18
CA SER A 19 -3.37 -10.65 -2.68
C SER A 19 -2.07 -9.87 -2.84
N PHE A 20 -0.94 -10.42 -2.41
CA PHE A 20 0.38 -9.79 -2.56
C PHE A 20 0.59 -9.22 -3.98
N LEU A 21 0.14 -9.95 -5.00
CA LEU A 21 0.23 -9.51 -6.39
C LEU A 21 -0.63 -8.27 -6.68
N ALA A 22 -1.82 -8.19 -6.08
CA ALA A 22 -2.69 -7.03 -6.22
C ALA A 22 -2.14 -5.81 -5.46
N ALA A 23 -1.55 -6.01 -4.28
CA ALA A 23 -0.87 -4.96 -3.54
C ALA A 23 0.34 -4.44 -4.33
N TRP A 24 1.17 -5.33 -4.87
CA TRP A 24 2.30 -4.96 -5.72
C TRP A 24 1.88 -4.18 -6.97
N ALA A 25 0.84 -4.65 -7.68
CA ALA A 25 0.30 -3.95 -8.83
C ALA A 25 -0.23 -2.54 -8.47
N ALA A 26 -0.94 -2.41 -7.35
CA ALA A 26 -1.44 -1.13 -6.88
C ALA A 26 -0.29 -0.16 -6.53
N LEU A 27 0.74 -0.64 -5.85
CA LEU A 27 1.93 0.16 -5.51
C LEU A 27 2.66 0.68 -6.75
N GLN A 28 2.81 -0.15 -7.79
CA GLN A 28 3.41 0.27 -9.07
C GLN A 28 2.60 1.39 -9.73
N THR A 29 1.27 1.23 -9.79
CA THR A 29 0.38 2.26 -10.35
C THR A 29 0.44 3.58 -9.57
N ILE A 30 0.51 3.52 -8.23
CA ILE A 30 0.65 4.72 -7.39
C ILE A 30 2.00 5.41 -7.65
N ASP A 31 3.09 4.65 -7.71
CA ASP A 31 4.43 5.17 -7.98
C ASP A 31 4.52 5.83 -9.37
N GLU A 32 3.93 5.22 -10.40
CA GLU A 32 3.83 5.81 -11.73
C GLU A 32 3.02 7.12 -11.73
N ALA A 33 1.85 7.13 -11.10
CA ALA A 33 1.01 8.32 -10.99
C ALA A 33 1.70 9.48 -10.24
N VAL A 34 2.47 9.16 -9.19
CA VAL A 34 3.23 10.16 -8.43
C VAL A 34 4.37 10.75 -9.27
N ARG A 35 5.06 9.91 -10.07
CA ARG A 35 6.10 10.40 -10.99
C ARG A 35 5.53 11.33 -12.05
N ASP A 36 4.44 10.92 -12.70
CA ASP A 36 3.76 11.73 -13.71
C ASP A 36 3.29 13.07 -13.16
N ALA A 37 2.71 13.08 -11.95
CA ALA A 37 2.29 14.31 -11.28
C ALA A 37 3.47 15.24 -10.95
N ARG A 38 4.63 14.69 -10.57
CA ARG A 38 5.85 15.47 -10.30
C ARG A 38 6.39 16.13 -11.55
N ASP A 39 6.37 15.42 -12.68
CA ASP A 39 6.86 15.93 -13.96
C ASP A 39 5.99 17.10 -14.46
N HIS A 40 4.66 17.01 -14.26
CA HIS A 40 3.72 18.08 -14.62
C HIS A 40 3.69 19.26 -13.64
N ALA A 41 4.04 19.05 -12.36
CA ALA A 41 4.06 20.11 -11.35
C ALA A 41 5.12 21.20 -11.64
N GLY A 42 6.15 20.88 -12.43
CA GLY A 42 7.17 21.84 -12.87
C GLY A 42 6.63 22.95 -13.80
N ASP A 43 5.50 22.71 -14.47
CA ASP A 43 4.92 23.61 -15.48
C ASP A 43 3.80 24.52 -14.92
N ALA A 44 3.37 24.32 -13.67
CA ALA A 44 2.27 25.09 -13.07
C ALA A 44 2.74 26.50 -12.63
N ALA A 45 2.35 27.51 -13.40
CA ALA A 45 2.74 28.90 -13.27
C ALA A 45 2.32 29.58 -11.95
N SER A 46 3.17 30.52 -11.51
CA SER A 46 2.99 31.39 -10.34
C SER A 46 1.76 32.30 -10.47
N GLY A 47 0.68 31.95 -9.78
CA GLY A 47 -0.48 32.82 -9.55
C GLY A 47 -1.18 32.44 -8.24
N PRO A 48 -1.86 33.37 -7.55
CA PRO A 48 -2.55 33.04 -6.31
C PRO A 48 -3.70 32.05 -6.57
N PRO A 49 -3.79 30.98 -5.76
CA PRO A 49 -4.73 29.89 -5.98
C PRO A 49 -6.19 30.36 -5.83
N PRO A 50 -7.09 30.18 -6.83
CA PRO A 50 -8.54 30.38 -6.66
C PRO A 50 -9.11 29.59 -5.48
N ALA A 51 -10.24 30.05 -4.91
CA ALA A 51 -10.88 29.38 -3.78
C ALA A 51 -11.21 27.89 -4.03
N THR A 52 -11.40 27.51 -5.30
CA THR A 52 -11.55 26.12 -5.75
C THR A 52 -10.32 25.26 -5.44
N GLU A 53 -9.11 25.83 -5.52
CA GLU A 53 -7.86 25.12 -5.21
C GLU A 53 -7.73 24.81 -3.73
N ARG A 54 -8.30 25.63 -2.83
CA ARG A 54 -8.35 25.29 -1.40
C ARG A 54 -9.18 24.03 -1.17
N VAL A 55 -10.35 23.92 -1.78
CA VAL A 55 -11.23 22.75 -1.62
C VAL A 55 -10.56 21.51 -2.22
N GLN A 56 -9.94 21.65 -3.39
CA GLN A 56 -9.16 20.57 -4.00
C GLN A 56 -8.00 20.13 -3.11
N ALA A 57 -7.23 21.06 -2.55
CA ALA A 57 -6.12 20.74 -1.65
C ALA A 57 -6.59 19.99 -0.39
N LEU A 58 -7.71 20.37 0.20
CA LEU A 58 -8.27 19.67 1.36
C LEU A 58 -8.73 18.24 1.01
N ALA A 59 -9.38 18.06 -0.15
CA ALA A 59 -9.77 16.75 -0.64
C ALA A 59 -8.54 15.87 -0.93
N SER A 60 -7.50 16.44 -1.56
CA SER A 60 -6.23 15.75 -1.80
C SER A 60 -5.55 15.34 -0.50
N LEU A 61 -5.57 16.18 0.54
CA LEU A 61 -5.02 15.84 1.86
C LEU A 61 -5.80 14.73 2.57
N GLN A 62 -7.13 14.69 2.42
CA GLN A 62 -7.95 13.61 2.96
C GLN A 62 -7.62 12.28 2.26
N LEU A 63 -7.58 12.28 0.93
CA LEU A 63 -7.19 11.11 0.14
C LEU A 63 -5.78 10.63 0.50
N LEU A 64 -4.81 11.55 0.67
CA LEU A 64 -3.45 11.19 1.06
C LEU A 64 -3.39 10.48 2.41
N ARG A 65 -4.22 10.88 3.39
CA ARG A 65 -4.27 10.19 4.69
C ARG A 65 -4.84 8.79 4.55
N GLU A 66 -5.96 8.64 3.84
CA GLU A 66 -6.57 7.34 3.60
C GLU A 66 -5.60 6.38 2.91
N VAL A 67 -4.92 6.83 1.85
CA VAL A 67 -3.92 6.02 1.16
C VAL A 67 -2.79 5.61 2.11
N ARG A 68 -2.26 6.53 2.93
CA ARG A 68 -1.21 6.20 3.90
C ARG A 68 -1.65 5.17 4.94
N GLU A 69 -2.90 5.23 5.38
CA GLU A 69 -3.47 4.25 6.32
C GLU A 69 -3.60 2.87 5.67
N GLN A 70 -4.05 2.80 4.41
CA GLN A 70 -4.09 1.54 3.65
C GLN A 70 -2.70 0.96 3.44
N LEU A 71 -1.73 1.79 3.06
CA LEU A 71 -0.33 1.39 2.87
C LEU A 71 0.30 0.87 4.16
N ALA A 72 0.05 1.53 5.30
CA ALA A 72 0.50 1.05 6.61
C ALA A 72 -0.12 -0.31 6.96
N GLY A 73 -1.38 -0.55 6.55
CA GLY A 73 -2.01 -1.86 6.68
C GLY A 73 -1.33 -2.96 5.86
N TRP A 74 -0.75 -2.63 4.70
CA TRP A 74 -0.03 -3.59 3.86
C TRP A 74 1.41 -3.86 4.31
N GLU A 75 2.06 -2.88 4.96
CA GLU A 75 3.48 -2.94 5.36
C GLU A 75 3.82 -4.21 6.13
N THR A 76 3.04 -4.54 7.17
CA THR A 76 3.26 -5.76 7.97
C THR A 76 3.18 -7.02 7.11
N GLY A 77 2.17 -7.12 6.23
CA GLY A 77 2.01 -8.29 5.35
C GLY A 77 3.13 -8.41 4.30
N LEU A 78 3.66 -7.28 3.82
CA LEU A 78 4.79 -7.25 2.88
C LEU A 78 6.09 -7.67 3.58
N ILE A 79 6.34 -7.19 4.80
CA ILE A 79 7.49 -7.60 5.61
C ILE A 79 7.44 -9.10 5.89
N GLU A 80 6.29 -9.63 6.32
CA GLU A 80 6.11 -11.06 6.56
C GLU A 80 6.35 -11.89 5.29
N THR A 81 5.86 -11.43 4.14
CA THR A 81 6.08 -12.09 2.85
C THR A 81 7.56 -12.10 2.47
N ALA A 82 8.26 -10.97 2.62
CA ALA A 82 9.70 -10.86 2.36
C ALA A 82 10.50 -11.78 3.30
N ARG A 83 10.15 -11.82 4.59
CA ARG A 83 10.76 -12.71 5.58
C ARG A 83 10.52 -14.18 5.25
N ALA A 84 9.31 -14.55 4.81
CA ALA A 84 9.00 -15.91 4.36
C ALA A 84 9.80 -16.31 3.10
N ALA A 85 10.11 -15.34 2.23
CA ALA A 85 10.98 -15.53 1.08
C ALA A 85 12.50 -15.56 1.43
N GLY A 86 12.85 -15.37 2.71
CA GLY A 86 14.23 -15.45 3.18
C GLY A 86 14.95 -14.11 3.30
N ALA A 87 14.26 -12.97 3.13
CA ALA A 87 14.85 -11.65 3.33
C ALA A 87 15.39 -11.50 4.76
N SER A 88 16.61 -11.00 4.87
CA SER A 88 17.22 -10.61 6.13
C SER A 88 16.78 -9.20 6.53
N TRP A 89 17.05 -8.79 7.77
CA TRP A 89 16.83 -7.41 8.19
C TRP A 89 17.69 -6.40 7.42
N ALA A 90 18.83 -6.82 6.87
CA ALA A 90 19.63 -5.97 6.00
C ALA A 90 18.88 -5.69 4.69
N ASP A 91 18.24 -6.70 4.11
CA ASP A 91 17.48 -6.58 2.86
C ASP A 91 16.18 -5.76 3.00
N LEU A 92 15.69 -5.56 4.22
CA LEU A 92 14.50 -4.75 4.50
C LEU A 92 14.82 -3.27 4.79
N ALA A 93 16.08 -2.95 5.05
CA ALA A 93 16.53 -1.61 5.44
C ALA A 93 17.23 -0.84 4.30
N ASP A 94 17.48 -1.49 3.16
CA ASP A 94 18.10 -0.95 1.94
C ASP A 94 17.03 -0.47 0.94
#